data_AF-A0A5C3N6Y7-F1
#
_entry.id   AF-A0A5C3N6Y7-F1
#
_cell.length_a   1.000
_cell.length_b   1.000
_cell.length_c   1.000
_cell.angle_alpha   90.00
_cell.angle_beta   90.00
_cell.angle_gamma   90.00
#
_symmetry.space_group_name_H-M   'P 1'
#
loop_
_entity.id
_entity.type
_entity.pdbx_description
1 polymer ?
#
loop_
_entity_poly.entity_id
_entity_poly.type
_entity_poly.pdbx_seq_one_letter_code
_entity_poly.pdbx_strand_id
1 'polypeptide(L)'
;MQAIARALEIAPKTGNHLAIKTSSGYAFKSIQENITRWERSEWCTGAGKPVQDQALLRYVEALLRSRSGTAAVEFVPARGNHGRACARGLARMGVKLPLPVDRDWDACRLALEADGLPPRTQGKNEDSEA
;
A
#
# COMPACT_ATOMS: atom_id res chain seq x y z
N MET A 1 -0.04 -7.73 -2.01
CA MET A 1 -0.29 -6.34 -1.57
C MET A 1 -1.55 -6.23 -0.70
N GLN A 2 -2.67 -6.85 -1.09
CA GLN A 2 -3.96 -6.75 -0.38
C GLN A 2 -3.90 -7.01 1.14
N ALA A 3 -3.13 -7.99 1.59
CA ALA A 3 -2.97 -8.27 3.03
C ALA A 3 -2.38 -7.08 3.82
N ILE A 4 -1.51 -6.28 3.21
CA ILE A 4 -0.95 -5.07 3.85
C ILE A 4 -2.01 -3.98 3.94
N ALA A 5 -2.78 -3.76 2.87
CA ALA A 5 -3.92 -2.84 2.91
C ALA A 5 -4.88 -3.22 4.05
N ARG A 6 -5.22 -4.52 4.17
CA ARG A 6 -6.10 -4.99 5.23
C ARG A 6 -5.52 -4.81 6.63
N ALA A 7 -4.21 -5.03 6.79
CA ALA A 7 -3.53 -4.76 8.05
C ALA A 7 -3.60 -3.27 8.44
N LEU A 8 -3.41 -2.35 7.47
CA LEU A 8 -3.50 -0.91 7.68
C LEU A 8 -4.92 -0.43 8.03
N GLU A 9 -5.94 -1.07 7.46
CA GLU A 9 -7.36 -0.79 7.77
C GLU A 9 -7.74 -1.21 9.19
N ILE A 10 -7.32 -2.41 9.61
CA ILE A 10 -7.71 -2.99 10.91
C ILE A 10 -6.87 -2.39 12.05
N ALA A 11 -5.59 -2.10 11.81
CA ALA A 11 -4.70 -1.59 12.83
C ALA A 11 -5.20 -0.22 13.35
N PRO A 12 -5.36 -0.05 14.67
CA PRO A 12 -5.81 1.21 15.25
C PRO A 12 -5.05 2.40 14.68
N LYS A 13 -5.75 3.43 14.22
CA LYS A 13 -5.14 4.66 13.66
C LYS A 13 -4.53 5.57 14.72
N THR A 14 -4.54 5.13 15.99
CA THR A 14 -3.93 5.80 17.14
C THR A 14 -2.45 6.11 16.87
N GLY A 15 -1.92 7.21 17.43
CA GLY A 15 -0.56 7.74 17.18
C GLY A 15 0.63 6.81 17.46
N ASN A 16 0.39 5.54 17.78
CA ASN A 16 1.43 4.52 17.95
C ASN A 16 2.04 4.10 16.61
N HIS A 17 3.31 3.70 16.68
CA HIS A 17 4.02 3.12 15.54
C HIS A 17 3.46 1.74 15.16
N LEU A 18 3.21 1.53 13.85
CA LEU A 18 2.79 0.24 13.29
C LEU A 18 3.89 -0.39 12.44
N ALA A 19 4.39 -1.55 12.86
CA ALA A 19 5.35 -2.35 12.08
C ALA A 19 4.64 -3.51 11.36
N ILE A 20 4.67 -3.51 10.02
CA ILE A 20 4.11 -4.57 9.18
C ILE A 20 5.25 -5.45 8.65
N LYS A 21 5.34 -6.69 9.13
CA LYS A 21 6.40 -7.63 8.74
C LYS A 21 5.98 -8.46 7.53
N THR A 22 6.77 -8.43 6.46
CA THR A 22 6.49 -9.16 5.22
C THR A 22 7.73 -9.86 4.66
N SER A 23 7.54 -11.03 4.05
CA SER A 23 8.60 -11.69 3.27
C SER A 23 8.48 -11.41 1.76
N SER A 24 7.57 -10.51 1.36
CA SER A 24 7.39 -10.12 -0.04
C SER A 24 8.34 -8.99 -0.37
N GLY A 25 9.41 -9.29 -1.11
CA GLY A 25 10.35 -8.27 -1.59
C GLY A 25 9.68 -7.22 -2.47
N TYR A 26 8.69 -7.63 -3.28
CA TYR A 26 7.87 -6.70 -4.07
C TYR A 26 7.13 -5.71 -3.18
N ALA A 27 6.42 -6.18 -2.14
CA ALA A 27 5.64 -5.30 -1.29
C ALA A 27 6.52 -4.34 -0.47
N PHE A 28 7.64 -4.86 0.07
CA PHE A 28 8.62 -4.05 0.78
C PHE A 28 9.17 -2.94 -0.11
N LYS A 29 9.74 -3.26 -1.28
CA LYS A 29 10.29 -2.26 -2.21
C LYS A 29 9.25 -1.29 -2.73
N SER A 30 8.03 -1.77 -2.98
CA SER A 30 6.94 -0.92 -3.47
C SER A 30 6.64 0.20 -2.47
N ILE A 31 6.48 -0.15 -1.19
CA ILE A 31 6.12 0.81 -0.15
C ILE A 31 7.31 1.67 0.27
N GLN A 32 8.49 1.09 0.38
CA GLN A 32 9.68 1.77 0.89
C GLN A 32 10.29 2.75 -0.12
N GLU A 33 10.30 2.39 -1.41
CA GLU A 33 11.09 3.08 -2.44
C GLU A 33 10.22 3.52 -3.62
N ASN A 34 9.41 2.61 -4.15
CA ASN A 34 8.84 2.82 -5.48
C ASN A 34 7.60 3.71 -5.50
N ILE A 35 6.76 3.75 -4.45
CA ILE A 35 5.55 4.58 -4.42
C ILE A 35 5.91 6.05 -4.70
N THR A 36 6.88 6.60 -3.99
CA THR A 36 7.33 8.00 -4.18
C THR A 36 7.90 8.23 -5.58
N ARG A 37 8.61 7.25 -6.13
CA ARG A 37 9.15 7.34 -7.49
C ARG A 37 8.05 7.29 -8.54
N TRP A 38 7.13 6.34 -8.41
CA TRP A 38 6.02 6.13 -9.33
C TRP A 38 5.04 7.29 -9.30
N GLU A 39 4.81 7.92 -8.15
CA GLU A 39 4.02 9.14 -8.05
C GLU A 39 4.57 10.24 -8.97
N ARG A 40 5.89 10.42 -9.00
CA ARG A 40 6.57 11.41 -9.86
C ARG A 40 6.56 11.05 -11.35
N SER A 41 6.34 9.77 -11.68
CA SER A 41 6.31 9.27 -13.05
C SER A 41 4.91 8.84 -13.47
N GLU A 42 3.88 9.50 -12.93
CA GLU A 42 2.46 9.26 -13.24
C GLU A 42 2.04 7.77 -13.16
N TRP A 43 2.63 7.05 -12.21
CA TRP A 43 2.43 5.63 -11.96
C TRP A 43 2.82 4.70 -13.11
N CYS A 44 3.81 5.12 -13.91
CA CYS A 44 4.46 4.29 -14.91
C CYS A 44 5.80 3.71 -14.41
N THR A 45 6.13 2.51 -14.88
CA THR A 45 7.44 1.88 -14.72
C THR A 45 8.47 2.57 -15.63
N GLY A 46 9.77 2.29 -15.41
CA GLY A 46 10.84 2.80 -16.27
C GLY A 46 10.74 2.37 -17.75
N ALA A 47 9.93 1.35 -18.05
CA ALA A 47 9.63 0.91 -19.41
C ALA A 47 8.37 1.59 -20.01
N GLY A 48 7.82 2.61 -19.35
CA GLY A 48 6.61 3.33 -19.78
C GLY A 48 5.31 2.55 -19.61
N LYS A 49 5.33 1.38 -18.97
CA LYS A 49 4.13 0.58 -18.70
C LYS A 49 3.49 0.98 -17.38
N PRO A 50 2.15 0.94 -17.26
CA PRO A 50 1.47 1.12 -15.99
C PRO A 50 2.00 0.16 -14.92
N VAL A 51 2.13 0.64 -13.69
CA VAL A 51 2.57 -0.17 -12.56
C VAL A 51 1.52 -1.25 -12.24
N GLN A 52 1.99 -2.47 -12.00
CA GLN A 52 1.11 -3.56 -11.57
C GLN A 52 0.43 -3.21 -10.23
N ASP A 53 -0.86 -3.53 -10.11
CA ASP A 53 -1.67 -3.25 -8.91
C ASP A 53 -1.73 -1.75 -8.54
N GLN A 54 -1.61 -0.85 -9.52
CA GLN A 54 -1.57 0.61 -9.31
C GLN A 54 -2.69 1.12 -8.39
N ALA A 55 -3.95 0.73 -8.63
CA ALA A 55 -5.09 1.21 -7.82
C ALA A 55 -4.94 0.79 -6.33
N LEU A 56 -4.51 -0.45 -6.08
CA LEU A 56 -4.27 -0.95 -4.73
C LEU A 56 -3.06 -0.29 -4.07
N LEU A 57 -1.99 -0.02 -4.81
CA LEU A 57 -0.82 0.72 -4.31
C LEU A 57 -1.18 2.15 -3.91
N ARG A 58 -1.98 2.84 -4.73
CA ARG A 58 -2.51 4.18 -4.43
C ARG A 58 -3.39 4.17 -3.19
N TYR A 59 -4.18 3.11 -3.01
CA TYR A 59 -4.99 2.94 -1.82
C TYR A 59 -4.12 2.71 -0.56
N VAL A 60 -3.07 1.89 -0.66
CA VAL A 60 -2.10 1.68 0.43
C VAL A 60 -1.37 2.98 0.80
N GLU A 61 -0.93 3.77 -0.17
CA GLU A 61 -0.32 5.09 0.06
C GLU A 61 -1.28 6.04 0.79
N ALA A 62 -2.54 6.12 0.36
CA ALA A 62 -3.56 6.93 1.03
C ALA A 62 -3.81 6.46 2.47
N LEU A 63 -3.86 5.14 2.71
CA LEU A 63 -3.98 4.58 4.05
C LEU A 63 -2.80 4.99 4.94
N LEU A 64 -1.56 4.87 4.45
CA LEU A 64 -0.36 5.26 5.18
C LEU A 64 -0.40 6.75 5.57
N ARG A 65 -0.82 7.63 4.65
CA ARG A 65 -0.95 9.07 4.89
C ARG A 65 -2.07 9.43 5.86
N SER A 66 -3.15 8.66 5.89
CA SER A 66 -4.30 8.90 6.78
C SER A 66 -4.04 8.59 8.24
N ARG A 67 -2.90 7.96 8.56
CA ARG A 67 -2.57 7.58 9.94
C ARG A 67 -1.95 8.76 10.67
N SER A 68 -2.38 9.00 11.91
CA SER A 68 -1.78 10.02 12.77
C SER A 68 -0.43 9.59 13.37
N GLY A 69 -0.14 8.29 13.36
CA GLY A 69 1.16 7.70 13.76
C GLY A 69 1.94 7.21 12.55
N THR A 70 3.18 6.76 12.77
CA THR A 70 4.03 6.22 11.70
C THR A 70 3.71 4.74 11.42
N ALA A 71 3.84 4.33 10.17
CA ALA A 71 3.77 2.93 9.77
C ALA A 71 4.98 2.58 8.92
N ALA A 72 5.62 1.45 9.21
CA ALA A 72 6.77 0.95 8.47
C ALA A 72 6.53 -0.49 8.03
N VAL A 73 7.07 -0.84 6.87
CA VAL A 73 7.10 -2.22 6.39
C VAL A 73 8.49 -2.77 6.61
N GLU A 74 8.59 -3.89 7.31
CA GLU A 74 9.85 -4.56 7.58
C GLU A 74 9.95 -5.83 6.74
N PHE A 75 11.07 -5.97 6.03
CA PHE A 75 11.37 -7.21 5.34
C PHE A 75 11.87 -8.26 6.33
N VAL A 76 11.19 -9.42 6.38
CA VAL A 76 11.59 -10.55 7.21
C VAL A 76 11.92 -11.77 6.34
N PRO A 77 12.94 -12.58 6.71
CA PRO A 77 13.25 -13.82 6.02
C PRO A 77 12.05 -14.77 5.93
N ALA A 78 11.94 -15.48 4.81
CA ALA A 78 10.83 -16.40 4.57
C ALA A 78 10.86 -17.65 5.49
N ARG A 79 12.03 -18.00 6.03
CA ARG A 79 12.27 -19.12 6.95
C ARG A 79 12.55 -18.59 8.37
N GLY A 80 12.22 -19.39 9.39
CA GLY A 80 12.49 -19.06 10.80
C GLY A 80 11.52 -18.07 11.46
N ASN A 81 10.61 -17.45 10.71
CA ASN A 81 9.61 -16.54 11.27
C ASN A 81 8.24 -17.23 11.43
N HIS A 82 7.85 -17.53 12.67
CA HIS A 82 6.61 -18.26 12.99
C HIS A 82 5.36 -17.48 12.58
N GLY A 83 5.26 -16.20 12.93
CA GLY A 83 4.10 -15.36 12.57
C GLY A 83 3.89 -15.29 11.05
N ARG A 84 4.97 -15.18 10.27
CA ARG A 84 4.91 -15.25 8.81
C ARG A 84 4.47 -16.62 8.32
N ALA A 85 4.92 -17.71 8.95
CA ALA A 85 4.50 -19.06 8.58
C ALA A 85 2.99 -19.24 8.78
N CYS A 86 2.44 -18.74 9.89
CA CYS A 86 1.01 -18.71 10.16
C CYS A 86 0.24 -17.86 9.13
N ALA A 87 0.71 -16.64 8.84
CA ALA A 87 0.10 -15.77 7.83
C ALA A 87 0.09 -16.44 6.43
N ARG A 88 1.18 -17.12 6.05
CA ARG A 88 1.22 -17.92 4.81
C ARG A 88 0.23 -19.08 4.86
N GLY A 89 0.09 -19.76 6.00
CA GLY A 89 -0.87 -20.84 6.20
C GLY A 89 -2.30 -20.35 5.93
N LEU A 90 -2.68 -19.24 6.54
CA LEU A 90 -3.98 -18.59 6.32
C LEU A 90 -4.19 -18.19 4.86
N ALA A 91 -3.19 -17.59 4.22
CA ALA A 91 -3.28 -17.22 2.80
C ALA A 91 -3.50 -18.45 1.90
N ARG A 92 -2.83 -19.58 2.16
CA ARG A 92 -3.03 -20.84 1.43
C ARG A 92 -4.42 -21.44 1.64
N MET A 93 -4.97 -21.30 2.85
CA MET A 93 -6.34 -21.71 3.13
C MET A 93 -7.34 -20.81 2.40
N GLY A 94 -7.10 -19.50 2.39
CA GLY A 94 -7.96 -18.52 1.71
C GLY A 94 -8.11 -18.77 0.21
N VAL A 95 -7.06 -19.24 -0.47
CA VAL A 95 -7.13 -19.61 -1.91
C VAL A 95 -8.15 -20.72 -2.18
N LYS A 96 -8.50 -21.54 -1.18
CA LYS A 96 -9.49 -22.62 -1.31
C LYS A 96 -10.93 -22.16 -1.05
N LEU A 97 -11.12 -20.95 -0.53
CA LEU A 97 -12.44 -20.38 -0.30
C LEU A 97 -12.95 -19.74 -1.61
N PRO A 98 -14.28 -19.56 -1.76
CA PRO A 98 -14.83 -18.83 -2.89
C PRO A 98 -14.14 -17.46 -3.05
N LEU A 99 -13.76 -17.14 -4.28
CA LEU A 99 -13.15 -15.85 -4.59
C LEU A 99 -14.16 -14.74 -4.24
N PRO A 100 -13.82 -13.81 -3.33
CA PRO A 100 -14.63 -12.63 -3.14
C PRO A 100 -14.61 -11.78 -4.41
N VAL A 101 -15.66 -11.00 -4.63
CA VAL A 101 -15.69 -9.98 -5.70
C VAL A 101 -14.50 -9.05 -5.50
N ASP A 102 -13.76 -8.80 -6.58
CA ASP A 102 -12.64 -7.86 -6.54
C ASP A 102 -13.13 -6.48 -6.09
N ARG A 103 -12.43 -5.93 -5.10
CA ARG A 103 -12.78 -4.64 -4.53
C ARG A 103 -12.34 -3.52 -5.47
N ASP A 104 -13.21 -2.53 -5.66
CA ASP A 104 -12.83 -1.29 -6.32
C ASP A 104 -11.91 -0.47 -5.39
N TRP A 105 -10.61 -0.57 -5.63
CA TRP A 105 -9.60 0.10 -4.82
C TRP A 105 -9.60 1.62 -5.01
N ASP A 106 -10.00 2.11 -6.19
CA ASP A 106 -10.10 3.54 -6.44
C ASP A 106 -11.29 4.15 -5.69
N ALA A 107 -12.45 3.48 -5.69
CA ALA A 107 -13.59 3.89 -4.87
C ALA A 107 -13.22 3.92 -3.37
N CYS A 108 -12.48 2.92 -2.89
CA CYS A 108 -12.03 2.88 -1.49
C CYS A 108 -11.06 4.02 -1.15
N ARG A 109 -10.18 4.37 -2.07
CA ARG A 109 -9.27 5.51 -1.92
C ARG A 109 -10.04 6.83 -1.89
N LEU A 110 -10.99 7.02 -2.80
CA LEU A 110 -11.82 8.23 -2.88
C LEU A 110 -12.64 8.42 -1.60
N ALA A 111 -13.21 7.34 -1.05
CA ALA A 111 -13.92 7.40 0.23
C ALA A 111 -13.01 7.86 1.38
N LEU A 112 -11.78 7.33 1.44
CA LEU A 112 -10.79 7.73 2.45
C LEU A 112 -10.37 9.20 2.31
N GLU A 113 -10.26 9.70 1.06
CA GLU A 113 -9.95 11.10 0.78
C GLU A 113 -11.11 12.03 1.18
N ALA A 114 -12.36 11.61 0.96
CA ALA A 114 -13.55 12.35 1.37
C ALA A 114 -13.68 12.48 2.90
N ASP A 115 -13.24 11.47 3.66
CA ASP A 115 -13.28 11.44 5.13
C ASP A 115 -12.24 12.36 5.82
N GLY A 116 -11.56 13.25 5.06
CA GLY A 116 -10.71 14.31 5.63
C GLY A 116 -9.22 14.05 5.53
N LEU A 117 -8.74 13.22 4.59
CA LEU A 117 -7.33 13.24 4.22
C LEU A 117 -7.03 14.58 3.50
N PRO A 118 -5.95 15.30 3.85
CA PRO A 118 -5.58 16.50 3.11
C PRO A 118 -5.37 16.14 1.62
N PRO A 119 -5.93 16.93 0.69
CA PRO A 119 -5.81 16.67 -0.74
C PRO A 119 -4.33 16.60 -1.11
N ARG A 120 -4.00 15.75 -2.10
CA ARG A 120 -2.64 15.74 -2.67
C ARG A 120 -2.31 17.17 -3.13
N THR A 121 -1.28 17.78 -2.55
CA THR A 121 -0.61 18.92 -3.19
C THR A 121 -0.01 18.38 -4.48
N GLN A 122 -0.73 18.52 -5.59
CA GLN A 122 -0.12 18.40 -6.90
C GLN A 122 1.00 19.44 -6.91
N GLY A 123 2.24 18.98 -7.13
CA GLY A 123 3.30 19.88 -7.52
C GLY A 123 2.84 20.58 -8.79
N LYS A 124 2.35 21.81 -8.65
CA LYS A 124 2.24 22.74 -9.76
C LYS A 124 3.66 22.85 -10.32
N ASN A 125 3.87 22.29 -11.51
CA ASN A 125 4.88 22.81 -12.41
C ASN A 125 4.38 24.17 -12.88
N GLU A 126 4.46 25.17 -11.99
CA GLU A 126 4.56 26.56 -12.40
C GLU A 126 6.02 26.74 -12.77
N ASP A 127 6.32 26.56 -14.05
CA ASP A 127 7.35 27.29 -14.78
C ASP A 127 6.97 27.18 -16.26
N SER A 128 5.94 27.93 -16.60
CA SER A 128 5.69 28.42 -17.95
C SER A 128 6.60 29.64 -18.19
N GLU A 129 7.23 29.66 -19.37
CA GLU A 129 7.67 30.86 -20.11
C GLU A 129 8.61 31.85 -19.40
N ALA A 130 9.89 31.77 -19.79
CA ALA A 130 10.70 32.95 -20.14
C ALA A 130 11.81 32.54 -21.13
#